data_AF-A0A7W1EV81-F1
#
_entry.id   AF-A0A7W1EV81-F1
#
_cell.length_a   1.000
_cell.length_b   1.000
_cell.length_c   1.000
_cell.angle_alpha   90.00
_cell.angle_beta   90.00
_cell.angle_gamma   90.00
#
_symmetry.space_group_name_H-M   'P 1'
#
loop_
_entity.id
_entity.type
_entity.pdbx_description
1 polymer ?
#
loop_
_entity_poly.entity_id
_entity_poly.type
_entity_poly.pdbx_seq_one_letter_code
_entity_poly.pdbx_strand_id
1 'polypeptide(L)'
;MLYILLTIIISVLLLLIFKAFQKYGVNSLVAIVVNYITAGITGILFFNSDISINAILASDWIYICLPLGLLFICIFYLIALTTHRISISAAAVANKMSVIMPVLYSIIFLNQHLSALKIVGIVLAMLAVYLSTRSSQKSNVSSSLIWLPVLVFVGSGLIDIAINASNAFYIHSKGESALFSICTFLSAFVIGIIILLYSVFVKRSLSIKEVVAPKNIIGGLVLGIPNYFSIFFIFKSLDANVLQSAQLFPVLNLSNVALSAFLGWLIFKEKLSPINLAGIALAIISILLISF
;
A
#
# COMPACT_ATOMS: atom_id res chain seq x y z
N MET A 1 -0.63 8.49 -17.88
CA MET A 1 -2.01 7.96 -17.65
C MET A 1 -2.04 6.44 -17.53
N LEU A 2 -1.47 5.67 -18.46
CA LEU A 2 -1.46 4.20 -18.38
C LEU A 2 -0.88 3.66 -17.05
N TYR A 3 0.26 4.20 -16.58
CA TYR A 3 0.87 3.75 -15.33
C TYR A 3 -0.03 3.98 -14.10
N ILE A 4 -0.75 5.11 -14.04
CA ILE A 4 -1.72 5.39 -12.98
C ILE A 4 -2.82 4.33 -12.97
N LEU A 5 -3.38 4.01 -14.14
CA LEU A 5 -4.40 2.97 -14.28
C LEU A 5 -3.89 1.60 -13.82
N LEU A 6 -2.68 1.23 -14.23
CA LEU A 6 -2.05 -0.03 -13.82
C LEU A 6 -1.80 -0.08 -12.30
N THR A 7 -1.31 1.00 -11.70
CA THR A 7 -1.17 1.13 -10.25
C THR A 7 -2.50 0.89 -9.54
N ILE A 8 -3.59 1.48 -10.05
CA ILE A 8 -4.93 1.35 -9.45
C ILE A 8 -5.40 -0.11 -9.52
N ILE A 9 -5.35 -0.72 -10.71
CA ILE A 9 -5.81 -2.10 -10.91
C ILE A 9 -5.03 -3.07 -10.00
N ILE A 10 -3.71 -2.94 -9.95
CA ILE A 10 -2.85 -3.81 -9.15
C ILE A 10 -3.07 -3.58 -7.66
N SER A 11 -3.21 -2.32 -7.22
CA SER A 11 -3.47 -2.01 -5.81
C SER A 11 -4.81 -2.62 -5.35
N VAL A 12 -5.84 -2.60 -6.20
CA VAL A 12 -7.12 -3.26 -5.90
C VAL A 12 -6.96 -4.78 -5.89
N LEU A 13 -6.19 -5.36 -6.82
CA LEU A 13 -5.87 -6.78 -6.83
C LEU A 13 -5.22 -7.23 -5.50
N LEU A 14 -4.29 -6.45 -4.94
CA LEU A 14 -3.68 -6.75 -3.63
C LEU A 14 -4.73 -6.87 -2.52
N LEU A 15 -5.71 -5.95 -2.48
CA LEU A 15 -6.81 -6.00 -1.50
C LEU A 15 -7.67 -7.25 -1.68
N LEU A 16 -7.94 -7.64 -2.93
CA LEU A 16 -8.71 -8.85 -3.23
C LEU A 16 -7.96 -10.13 -2.79
N ILE A 17 -6.64 -10.16 -2.95
CA ILE A 17 -5.79 -11.28 -2.52
C ILE A 17 -5.84 -11.42 -0.99
N PHE A 18 -5.72 -10.33 -0.23
CA PHE A 18 -5.86 -10.38 1.23
C PHE A 18 -7.23 -10.90 1.69
N LYS A 19 -8.31 -10.50 1.00
CA LYS A 19 -9.64 -11.04 1.28
C LYS A 19 -9.71 -12.54 0.98
N ALA A 20 -9.07 -13.00 -0.10
CA ALA A 20 -8.97 -14.41 -0.43
C ALA A 20 -8.18 -15.20 0.63
N PHE A 21 -7.13 -14.63 1.24
CA PHE A 21 -6.38 -15.28 2.31
C PHE A 21 -7.27 -15.68 3.48
N GLN A 22 -8.19 -14.80 3.89
CA GLN A 22 -9.15 -15.11 4.95
C GLN A 22 -10.05 -16.30 4.55
N LYS A 23 -10.53 -16.33 3.30
CA LYS A 23 -11.37 -17.41 2.79
C LYS A 23 -10.65 -18.76 2.75
N TYR A 24 -9.38 -18.77 2.37
CA TYR A 24 -8.57 -19.99 2.21
C TYR A 24 -7.73 -20.35 3.45
N GLY A 25 -7.88 -19.60 4.55
CA GLY A 25 -7.14 -19.83 5.79
C GLY A 25 -5.62 -19.71 5.61
N VAL A 26 -5.17 -18.80 4.74
CA VAL A 26 -3.75 -18.48 4.55
C VAL A 26 -3.27 -17.66 5.74
N ASN A 27 -2.12 -18.04 6.30
CA ASN A 27 -1.49 -17.26 7.36
C ASN A 27 -0.89 -15.99 6.77
N SER A 28 -1.47 -14.83 7.11
CA SER A 28 -1.10 -13.54 6.55
C SER A 28 0.37 -13.19 6.80
N LEU A 29 0.93 -13.46 7.99
CA LEU A 29 2.33 -13.15 8.28
C LEU A 29 3.28 -13.93 7.37
N VAL A 30 3.09 -15.26 7.26
CA VAL A 30 3.91 -16.11 6.39
C VAL A 30 3.78 -15.67 4.93
N ALA A 31 2.55 -15.44 4.45
CA ALA A 31 2.31 -15.00 3.09
C ALA A 31 2.94 -13.62 2.81
N ILE A 32 2.91 -12.67 3.75
CA ILE A 32 3.56 -11.36 3.62
C ILE A 32 5.08 -11.48 3.47
N VAL A 33 5.72 -12.35 4.26
CA VAL A 33 7.18 -12.59 4.16
C VAL A 33 7.52 -13.22 2.81
N VAL A 34 6.78 -14.26 2.38
CA VAL A 34 6.97 -14.88 1.06
C VAL A 34 6.70 -13.88 -0.07
N ASN A 35 5.73 -12.98 0.11
CA ASN A 35 5.46 -11.89 -0.83
C ASN A 35 6.68 -10.98 -1.03
N TYR A 36 7.43 -10.65 0.02
CA TYR A 36 8.57 -9.75 -0.11
C TYR A 36 9.76 -10.37 -0.82
N ILE A 37 10.07 -11.65 -0.59
CA ILE A 37 11.09 -12.34 -1.40
C ILE A 37 10.63 -12.50 -2.84
N THR A 38 9.35 -12.80 -3.06
CA THR A 38 8.79 -12.92 -4.41
C THR A 38 8.85 -11.58 -5.14
N ALA A 39 8.52 -10.47 -4.48
CA ALA A 39 8.58 -9.13 -5.05
C ALA A 39 10.03 -8.72 -5.38
N GLY A 40 10.98 -9.03 -4.48
CA GLY A 40 12.41 -8.83 -4.72
C GLY A 40 12.93 -9.61 -5.93
N ILE A 41 12.61 -10.91 -6.01
CA ILE A 41 12.98 -11.76 -7.15
C ILE A 41 12.32 -11.27 -8.44
N THR A 42 11.02 -10.93 -8.40
CA THR A 42 10.31 -10.37 -9.57
C THR A 42 11.01 -9.11 -10.04
N GLY A 43 11.40 -8.23 -9.12
CA GLY A 43 12.15 -7.03 -9.47
C GLY A 43 13.50 -7.31 -10.12
N ILE A 44 14.26 -8.29 -9.60
CA ILE A 44 15.54 -8.72 -10.19
C ILE A 44 15.31 -9.27 -11.61
N LEU A 45 14.29 -10.11 -11.81
CA LEU A 45 13.98 -10.72 -13.11
C LEU A 45 13.57 -9.69 -14.18
N PHE A 46 12.90 -8.61 -13.78
CA PHE A 46 12.46 -7.53 -14.67
C PHE A 46 13.45 -6.36 -14.74
N PHE A 47 14.58 -6.45 -14.03
CA PHE A 47 15.63 -5.45 -14.11
C PHE A 47 16.51 -5.73 -15.33
N ASN A 48 16.34 -4.92 -16.38
CA ASN A 48 16.95 -5.13 -17.69
C ASN A 48 18.40 -4.62 -17.82
N SER A 49 19.11 -4.46 -16.70
CA SER A 49 20.47 -3.90 -16.65
C SER A 49 21.34 -4.70 -15.68
N ASP A 50 22.66 -4.55 -15.79
CA ASP A 50 23.58 -5.17 -14.85
C ASP A 50 23.43 -4.56 -13.45
N ILE A 51 23.32 -5.42 -12.45
CA ILE A 51 23.23 -5.02 -11.04
C ILE A 51 24.65 -4.84 -10.49
N SER A 52 25.07 -3.59 -10.31
CA SER A 52 26.33 -3.28 -9.61
C SER A 52 26.09 -3.16 -8.11
N ILE A 53 26.54 -4.16 -7.35
CA ILE A 53 26.44 -4.15 -5.88
C ILE A 53 27.16 -2.94 -5.27
N ASN A 54 28.34 -2.59 -5.81
CA ASN A 54 29.10 -1.43 -5.34
C ASN A 54 28.34 -0.12 -5.57
N ALA A 55 27.64 0.02 -6.70
CA ALA A 55 26.82 1.20 -6.98
C ALA A 55 25.61 1.29 -6.02
N ILE A 56 24.99 0.15 -5.69
CA ILE A 56 23.89 0.11 -4.71
C ILE A 56 24.38 0.53 -3.32
N LEU A 57 25.50 -0.03 -2.86
CA LEU A 57 26.04 0.29 -1.54
C LEU A 57 26.54 1.73 -1.42
N ALA A 58 26.94 2.35 -2.53
CA ALA A 58 27.34 3.75 -2.59
C ALA A 58 26.18 4.73 -2.77
N SER A 59 24.95 4.24 -2.98
CA SER A 59 23.79 5.10 -3.23
C SER A 59 23.22 5.70 -1.93
N ASP A 60 22.79 6.95 -1.96
CA ASP A 60 22.24 7.63 -0.77
C ASP A 60 20.90 7.04 -0.32
N TRP A 61 20.13 6.44 -1.23
CA TRP A 61 18.82 5.86 -0.93
C TRP A 61 18.89 4.51 -0.21
N ILE A 62 20.06 3.84 -0.17
CA ILE A 62 20.18 2.52 0.45
C ILE A 62 19.84 2.54 1.95
N TYR A 63 20.16 3.63 2.63
CA TYR A 63 19.89 3.82 4.06
C TYR A 63 18.38 3.90 4.37
N ILE A 64 17.56 4.22 3.37
CA ILE A 64 16.10 4.30 3.49
C ILE A 64 15.47 2.90 3.35
N CYS A 65 16.10 1.98 2.62
CA CYS A 65 15.52 0.67 2.29
C CYS A 65 15.24 -0.19 3.53
N LEU A 66 16.12 -0.19 4.52
CA LEU A 66 15.94 -0.97 5.75
C LEU A 66 14.77 -0.48 6.62
N PRO A 67 14.70 0.81 7.02
CA PRO A 67 13.56 1.31 7.80
C PRO A 67 12.26 1.26 7.01
N LEU A 68 12.30 1.48 5.69
CA LEU A 68 11.11 1.34 4.85
C LEU A 68 10.65 -0.13 4.75
N GLY A 69 11.60 -1.07 4.65
CA GLY A 69 11.30 -2.50 4.69
C GLY A 69 10.65 -2.94 6.01
N LEU A 70 11.10 -2.38 7.14
CA LEU A 70 10.46 -2.59 8.44
C LEU A 70 9.02 -2.04 8.46
N LEU A 71 8.82 -0.83 7.94
CA LEU A 71 7.48 -0.24 7.83
C LEU A 71 6.57 -1.08 6.95
N PHE A 72 7.06 -1.56 5.80
CA PHE A 72 6.30 -2.40 4.87
C PHE A 72 5.74 -3.63 5.57
N ILE A 73 6.59 -4.42 6.23
CA ILE A 73 6.12 -5.64 6.90
C ILE A 73 5.19 -5.35 8.07
N CYS A 74 5.52 -4.37 8.91
CA CYS A 74 4.69 -3.97 10.04
C CYS A 74 3.30 -3.51 9.59
N ILE A 75 3.23 -2.67 8.55
CA ILE A 75 1.98 -2.08 8.09
C ILE A 75 1.14 -3.08 7.30
N PHE A 76 1.72 -3.93 6.46
CA PHE A 76 0.97 -5.02 5.83
C PHE A 76 0.35 -5.95 6.88
N TYR A 77 1.11 -6.27 7.94
CA TYR A 77 0.59 -7.08 9.02
C TYR A 77 -0.49 -6.35 9.85
N LEU A 78 -0.32 -5.05 10.12
CA LEU A 78 -1.32 -4.24 10.82
C LEU A 78 -2.60 -4.07 10.00
N ILE A 79 -2.53 -3.95 8.68
CA ILE A 79 -3.70 -3.94 7.78
C ILE A 79 -4.45 -5.26 7.91
N ALA A 80 -3.73 -6.39 7.84
CA ALA A 80 -4.33 -7.71 8.03
C ALA A 80 -4.97 -7.84 9.44
N LEU A 81 -4.25 -7.44 10.49
CA LEU A 81 -4.73 -7.53 11.87
C LEU A 81 -5.96 -6.64 12.11
N THR A 82 -5.96 -5.41 11.60
CA THR A 82 -7.11 -4.48 11.65
C THR A 82 -8.31 -5.06 10.91
N THR A 83 -8.06 -5.66 9.75
CA THR A 83 -9.08 -6.34 8.95
C THR A 83 -9.73 -7.48 9.72
N HIS A 84 -8.93 -8.31 10.40
CA HIS A 84 -9.42 -9.48 11.14
C HIS A 84 -10.04 -9.13 12.50
N ARG A 85 -9.51 -8.14 13.22
CA ARG A 85 -9.91 -7.83 14.62
C ARG A 85 -10.96 -6.74 14.72
N ILE A 86 -11.10 -5.88 13.71
CA ILE A 86 -12.04 -4.76 13.71
C ILE A 86 -12.97 -4.89 12.50
N SER A 87 -12.49 -4.55 11.30
CA SER A 87 -13.22 -4.72 10.04
C SER A 87 -12.34 -4.38 8.84
N ILE A 88 -12.70 -4.93 7.68
CA ILE A 88 -12.14 -4.56 6.37
C ILE A 88 -12.30 -3.05 6.14
N SER A 89 -13.49 -2.50 6.45
CA SER A 89 -13.78 -1.07 6.35
C SER A 89 -12.82 -0.21 7.16
N ALA A 90 -12.57 -0.52 8.43
CA ALA A 90 -11.68 0.28 9.27
C ALA A 90 -10.23 0.29 8.75
N ALA A 91 -9.72 -0.86 8.30
CA ALA A 91 -8.39 -0.96 7.70
C ALA A 91 -8.30 -0.15 6.40
N ALA A 92 -9.34 -0.24 5.55
CA ALA A 92 -9.42 0.51 4.31
C ALA A 92 -9.50 2.03 4.54
N VAL A 93 -10.33 2.50 5.49
CA VAL A 93 -10.39 3.92 5.89
C VAL A 93 -8.99 4.40 6.27
N ALA A 94 -8.36 3.73 7.23
CA ALA A 94 -7.07 4.13 7.78
C ALA A 94 -5.99 4.20 6.69
N ASN A 95 -5.87 3.15 5.87
CA ASN A 95 -4.88 3.07 4.82
C ASN A 95 -5.12 4.07 3.68
N LYS A 96 -6.36 4.47 3.39
CA LYS A 96 -6.68 5.38 2.29
C LYS A 96 -6.73 6.84 2.73
N MET A 97 -7.08 7.10 4.00
CA MET A 97 -6.93 8.40 4.65
C MET A 97 -5.48 8.85 4.74
N SER A 98 -4.52 7.92 4.78
CA SER A 98 -3.09 8.24 4.91
C SER A 98 -2.59 9.17 3.81
N VAL A 99 -3.32 9.28 2.71
CA VAL A 99 -3.07 10.19 1.58
C VAL A 99 -2.87 11.65 1.98
N ILE A 100 -3.43 12.09 3.12
CA ILE A 100 -3.17 13.44 3.64
C ILE A 100 -1.68 13.66 3.94
N MET A 101 -0.96 12.62 4.38
CA MET A 101 0.45 12.71 4.77
C MET A 101 1.37 13.02 3.58
N PRO A 102 1.39 12.25 2.47
CA PRO A 102 2.21 12.58 1.30
C PRO A 102 1.79 13.89 0.61
N VAL A 103 0.51 14.29 0.71
CA VAL A 103 0.03 15.59 0.21
C VAL A 103 0.64 16.74 1.01
N LEU A 104 0.49 16.72 2.35
CA LEU A 104 1.07 17.74 3.22
C LEU A 104 2.59 17.78 3.06
N TYR A 105 3.23 16.62 2.94
CA TYR A 105 4.65 16.54 2.65
C TYR A 105 5.02 17.23 1.34
N SER A 106 4.26 16.99 0.27
CA SER A 106 4.51 17.61 -1.04
C SER A 106 4.34 19.12 -1.03
N ILE A 107 3.34 19.64 -0.31
CA ILE A 107 3.11 21.09 -0.20
C ILE A 107 4.20 21.76 0.63
N ILE A 108 4.56 21.17 1.78
CA ILE A 108 5.46 21.79 2.77
C ILE A 108 6.93 21.60 2.39
N PHE A 109 7.34 20.38 2.04
CA PHE A 109 8.76 20.04 1.83
C PHE A 109 9.18 20.07 0.36
N LEU A 110 8.25 19.81 -0.57
CA LEU A 110 8.52 19.91 -2.02
C LEU A 110 8.09 21.26 -2.60
N ASN A 111 7.62 22.20 -1.77
CA ASN A 111 7.15 23.53 -2.16
C ASN A 111 6.14 23.51 -3.34
N GLN A 112 5.30 22.48 -3.40
CA GLN A 112 4.28 22.37 -4.46
C GLN A 112 3.10 23.28 -4.14
N HIS A 113 2.86 24.25 -5.02
CA HIS A 113 1.71 25.13 -4.92
C HIS A 113 0.48 24.49 -5.56
N LEU A 114 -0.60 24.38 -4.78
CA LEU A 114 -1.90 23.92 -5.25
C LEU A 114 -2.85 25.10 -5.40
N SER A 115 -3.67 25.08 -6.45
CA SER A 115 -4.78 26.03 -6.58
C SER A 115 -5.84 25.76 -5.49
N ALA A 116 -6.64 26.78 -5.18
CA ALA A 116 -7.75 26.64 -4.23
C ALA A 116 -8.70 25.48 -4.64
N LEU A 117 -8.91 25.30 -5.95
CA LEU A 117 -9.73 24.21 -6.49
C LEU A 117 -9.18 22.83 -6.13
N LYS A 118 -7.86 22.62 -6.24
CA LYS A 118 -7.19 21.37 -5.90
C LYS A 118 -7.24 21.09 -4.39
N ILE A 119 -7.12 22.13 -3.57
CA ILE A 119 -7.27 22.01 -2.11
C ILE A 119 -8.68 21.56 -1.75
N VAL A 120 -9.72 22.18 -2.35
CA VAL A 120 -11.11 21.73 -2.19
C VAL A 120 -11.26 20.28 -2.63
N GLY A 121 -10.70 19.90 -3.77
CA GLY A 121 -10.67 18.51 -4.24
C GLY A 121 -10.07 17.54 -3.23
N ILE A 122 -8.97 17.90 -2.56
CA ILE A 122 -8.31 17.08 -1.52
C ILE A 122 -9.18 16.97 -0.26
N VAL A 123 -9.82 18.05 0.18
CA VAL A 123 -10.74 18.01 1.33
C VAL A 123 -11.94 17.11 1.01
N LEU A 124 -12.50 17.23 -0.20
CA LEU A 124 -13.57 16.36 -0.67
C LEU A 124 -13.10 14.91 -0.81
N ALA A 125 -11.83 14.67 -1.18
CA ALA A 125 -11.24 13.34 -1.25
C ALA A 125 -11.28 12.65 0.13
N MET A 126 -10.93 13.39 1.19
CA MET A 126 -10.97 12.86 2.54
C MET A 126 -12.40 12.48 2.94
N LEU A 127 -13.36 13.35 2.66
CA LEU A 127 -14.77 13.07 2.93
C LEU A 127 -15.28 11.87 2.11
N ALA A 128 -14.88 11.77 0.84
CA ALA A 128 -15.26 10.70 -0.06
C ALA A 128 -14.78 9.33 0.42
N VAL A 129 -13.50 9.23 0.82
CA VAL A 129 -12.95 7.98 1.35
C VAL A 129 -13.63 7.60 2.66
N TYR A 130 -13.92 8.55 3.55
CA TYR A 130 -14.67 8.27 4.79
C TYR A 130 -16.08 7.71 4.51
N LEU A 131 -16.84 8.37 3.63
CA LEU A 131 -18.22 7.96 3.32
C LEU A 131 -18.29 6.63 2.55
N SER A 132 -17.39 6.41 1.60
CA SER A 132 -17.34 5.19 0.76
C SER A 132 -16.97 3.93 1.53
N THR A 133 -16.22 4.07 2.63
CA THR A 133 -15.76 2.95 3.45
C THR A 133 -16.58 2.75 4.72
N ARG A 134 -17.56 3.63 5.00
CA ARG A 134 -18.44 3.54 6.17
C ARG A 134 -19.27 2.26 6.15
N SER A 135 -19.07 1.39 7.14
CA SER A 135 -19.93 0.22 7.34
C SER A 135 -21.31 0.62 7.88
N SER A 136 -22.37 -0.02 7.39
CA SER A 136 -23.74 0.13 7.93
C SER A 136 -23.97 -0.68 9.22
N GLN A 137 -23.10 -1.64 9.52
CA GLN A 137 -23.15 -2.36 10.80
C GLN A 137 -22.47 -1.53 11.88
N LYS A 138 -23.18 -1.27 12.99
CA LYS A 138 -22.57 -0.78 14.23
C LYS A 138 -21.61 -1.85 14.74
N SER A 139 -20.33 -1.71 14.45
CA SER A 139 -19.30 -2.49 15.11
C SER A 139 -19.15 -1.92 16.53
N ASN A 140 -19.48 -2.72 17.55
CA ASN A 140 -19.04 -2.47 18.92
C ASN A 140 -17.52 -2.71 18.98
N VAL A 141 -16.76 -1.77 18.42
CA VAL A 141 -15.30 -1.79 18.49
C VAL A 141 -14.92 -1.45 19.92
N SER A 142 -14.26 -2.39 20.60
CA SER A 142 -13.65 -2.09 21.90
C SER A 142 -12.69 -0.92 21.76
N SER A 143 -12.76 0.05 22.66
CA SER A 143 -11.83 1.19 22.71
C SER A 143 -10.36 0.75 22.73
N SER A 144 -10.09 -0.44 23.29
CA SER A 144 -8.75 -1.05 23.35
C SER A 144 -8.15 -1.45 21.99
N LEU A 145 -8.91 -1.39 20.89
CA LEU A 145 -8.45 -1.76 19.54
C LEU A 145 -8.31 -0.55 18.60
N ILE A 146 -8.67 0.66 19.03
CA ILE A 146 -8.67 1.87 18.19
C ILE A 146 -7.25 2.25 17.72
N TRP A 147 -6.21 1.85 18.45
CA TRP A 147 -4.82 2.10 18.07
C TRP A 147 -4.41 1.41 16.76
N LEU A 148 -5.06 0.30 16.37
CA LEU A 148 -4.73 -0.45 15.17
C LEU A 148 -4.93 0.38 13.89
N PRO A 149 -6.14 0.93 13.60
CA PRO A 149 -6.36 1.85 12.50
C PRO A 149 -5.43 3.07 12.52
N VAL A 150 -5.12 3.62 13.70
CA VAL A 150 -4.22 4.78 13.82
C VAL A 150 -2.81 4.44 13.35
N LEU A 151 -2.27 3.29 13.77
CA LEU A 151 -0.95 2.84 13.31
C LEU A 151 -0.94 2.53 11.81
N VAL A 152 -2.01 1.95 11.27
CA VAL A 152 -2.15 1.75 9.81
C VAL A 152 -2.12 3.09 9.09
N PHE A 153 -2.89 4.08 9.54
CA PHE A 153 -2.91 5.42 8.95
C PHE A 153 -1.52 6.06 8.95
N VAL A 154 -0.88 6.13 10.13
CA VAL A 154 0.44 6.77 10.28
C VAL A 154 1.49 6.05 9.44
N GLY A 155 1.60 4.73 9.55
CA GLY A 155 2.66 4.02 8.85
C GLY A 155 2.43 3.90 7.35
N SER A 156 1.19 3.80 6.87
CA SER A 156 0.91 3.88 5.42
C SER A 156 1.27 5.26 4.87
N GLY A 157 1.00 6.32 5.63
CA GLY A 157 1.38 7.67 5.23
C GLY A 157 2.89 7.90 5.26
N LEU A 158 3.59 7.33 6.23
CA LEU A 158 5.06 7.33 6.26
C LEU A 158 5.67 6.55 5.09
N ILE A 159 5.06 5.44 4.67
CA ILE A 159 5.45 4.70 3.47
C ILE A 159 5.32 5.59 2.23
N ASP A 160 4.16 6.21 2.03
CA ASP A 160 3.93 7.08 0.87
C ASP A 160 4.86 8.30 0.86
N ILE A 161 5.10 8.91 2.04
CA ILE A 161 6.09 9.98 2.21
C ILE A 161 7.48 9.49 1.84
N ALA A 162 7.92 8.33 2.35
CA ALA A 162 9.25 7.81 2.09
C ALA A 162 9.45 7.55 0.60
N ILE A 163 8.47 6.93 -0.08
CA ILE A 163 8.51 6.71 -1.53
C ILE A 163 8.61 8.06 -2.27
N ASN A 164 7.78 9.02 -1.92
CA ASN A 164 7.75 10.34 -2.56
C ASN A 164 9.06 11.11 -2.34
N ALA A 165 9.58 11.10 -1.10
CA ALA A 165 10.83 11.74 -0.73
C ALA A 165 12.03 11.07 -1.42
N SER A 166 12.08 9.74 -1.45
CA SER A 166 13.09 8.98 -2.18
C SER A 166 13.08 9.34 -3.66
N ASN A 167 11.90 9.41 -4.27
CA ASN A 167 11.75 9.84 -5.66
C ASN A 167 12.23 11.28 -5.90
N ALA A 168 11.91 12.20 -4.99
CA ALA A 168 12.21 13.62 -5.17
C ALA A 168 13.68 13.97 -4.93
N PHE A 169 14.33 13.32 -3.94
CA PHE A 169 15.63 13.76 -3.44
C PHE A 169 16.79 12.80 -3.65
N TYR A 170 16.53 11.51 -3.92
CA TYR A 170 17.59 10.49 -3.91
C TYR A 170 17.64 9.62 -5.16
N ILE A 171 16.53 9.51 -5.89
CA ILE A 171 16.43 8.73 -7.12
C ILE A 171 16.57 9.70 -8.29
N HIS A 172 17.69 9.62 -9.01
CA HIS A 172 18.04 10.54 -10.08
C HIS A 172 18.22 9.86 -11.43
N SER A 173 18.47 8.55 -11.44
CA SER A 173 18.75 7.80 -12.67
C SER A 173 17.70 6.74 -13.00
N LYS A 174 17.58 6.42 -14.29
CA LYS A 174 16.70 5.36 -14.78
C LYS A 174 17.20 4.01 -14.24
N GLY A 175 16.40 3.38 -13.38
CA GLY A 175 16.69 2.08 -12.79
C GLY A 175 16.92 2.13 -11.28
N GLU A 176 17.29 3.28 -10.73
CA GLU A 176 17.42 3.45 -9.27
C GLU A 176 16.09 3.21 -8.55
N SER A 177 14.96 3.64 -9.11
CA SER A 177 13.64 3.35 -8.53
C SER A 177 13.33 1.85 -8.44
N ALA A 178 13.77 1.07 -9.44
CA ALA A 178 13.64 -0.38 -9.43
C ALA A 178 14.57 -1.01 -8.38
N LEU A 179 15.84 -0.60 -8.33
CA LEU A 179 16.81 -1.09 -7.34
C LEU A 179 16.39 -0.73 -5.92
N PHE A 180 15.94 0.50 -5.68
CA PHE A 180 15.36 0.95 -4.41
C PHE A 180 14.20 0.07 -3.97
N SER A 181 13.28 -0.24 -4.89
CA SER A 181 12.14 -1.12 -4.60
C SER A 181 12.60 -2.54 -4.26
N ILE A 182 13.56 -3.10 -5.02
CA ILE A 182 14.14 -4.43 -4.79
C ILE A 182 14.81 -4.48 -3.41
N CYS A 183 15.70 -3.54 -3.11
CA CYS A 183 16.40 -3.45 -1.83
C CYS A 183 15.44 -3.28 -0.66
N THR A 184 14.37 -2.50 -0.82
CA THR A 184 13.33 -2.34 0.20
C THR A 184 12.56 -3.64 0.44
N PHE A 185 12.17 -4.35 -0.61
CA PHE A 185 11.49 -5.64 -0.48
C PHE A 185 12.39 -6.72 0.13
N LEU A 186 13.65 -6.81 -0.28
CA LEU A 186 14.61 -7.74 0.33
C LEU A 186 14.88 -7.40 1.80
N SER A 187 14.93 -6.11 2.15
CA SER A 187 15.02 -5.66 3.55
C SER A 187 13.81 -6.11 4.37
N ALA A 188 12.59 -5.92 3.82
CA ALA A 188 11.36 -6.39 4.44
C ALA A 188 11.33 -7.92 4.61
N PHE A 189 11.87 -8.66 3.63
CA PHE A 189 12.00 -10.11 3.70
C PHE A 189 12.94 -10.55 4.82
N VAL A 190 14.14 -9.97 4.91
CA VAL A 190 15.12 -10.31 5.97
C VAL A 190 14.52 -10.07 7.36
N ILE A 191 13.89 -8.91 7.56
CA ILE A 191 13.17 -8.60 8.81
C ILE A 191 12.04 -9.61 9.05
N GLY A 192 11.29 -9.96 8.00
CA GLY A 192 10.23 -10.96 8.05
C GLY A 192 10.69 -12.34 8.47
N ILE A 193 11.84 -12.80 7.97
CA ILE A 193 12.45 -14.06 8.41
C ILE A 193 12.77 -13.98 9.90
N ILE A 194 13.36 -12.88 10.40
CA ILE A 194 13.63 -12.72 11.84
C ILE A 194 12.34 -12.80 12.66
N ILE A 195 11.26 -12.15 12.20
CA ILE A 195 9.95 -12.20 12.87
C ILE A 195 9.37 -13.63 12.84
N LEU A 196 9.50 -14.36 11.74
CA LEU A 196 9.06 -15.76 11.64
C LEU A 196 9.86 -16.68 12.57
N LEU A 197 11.19 -16.55 12.59
CA LEU A 197 12.07 -17.31 13.48
C LEU A 197 11.70 -17.07 14.94
N TYR A 198 11.52 -15.80 15.33
CA TYR A 198 11.05 -15.45 16.67
C TYR A 198 9.67 -16.07 16.97
N SER A 199 8.73 -16.01 16.03
CA SER A 199 7.37 -16.54 16.19
C SER A 199 7.33 -18.06 16.33
N VAL A 200 8.25 -18.77 15.67
CA VAL A 200 8.36 -20.23 15.70
C VAL A 200 9.11 -20.72 16.94
N PHE A 201 10.32 -20.20 17.17
CA PHE A 201 11.23 -20.77 18.16
C PHE A 201 11.08 -20.16 19.55
N VAL A 202 10.77 -18.87 19.64
CA VAL A 202 10.70 -18.15 20.92
C VAL A 202 9.26 -18.08 21.41
N LYS A 203 8.38 -17.45 20.63
CA LYS A 203 6.97 -17.27 21.00
C LYS A 203 6.15 -18.57 20.89
N ARG A 204 6.61 -19.50 20.04
CA ARG A 204 5.93 -20.77 19.72
C ARG A 204 4.47 -20.58 19.30
N SER A 205 4.16 -19.44 18.68
CA SER A 205 2.81 -19.13 18.18
C SER A 205 2.58 -19.59 16.75
N LEU A 206 3.62 -20.10 16.08
CA LEU A 206 3.61 -20.58 14.71
C LEU A 206 4.42 -21.88 14.65
N SER A 207 3.91 -22.88 13.93
CA SER A 207 4.65 -24.12 13.70
C SER A 207 5.46 -24.06 12.40
N ILE A 208 6.56 -24.81 12.32
CA ILE A 208 7.33 -24.97 11.08
C ILE A 208 6.42 -25.50 9.95
N LYS A 209 5.51 -26.42 10.26
CA LYS A 209 4.52 -26.98 9.32
C LYS A 209 3.63 -25.89 8.70
N GLU A 210 3.22 -24.89 9.48
CA GLU A 210 2.46 -23.76 8.96
C GLU A 210 3.33 -22.83 8.11
N VAL A 211 4.58 -22.56 8.50
CA VAL A 211 5.49 -21.71 7.73
C VAL A 211 5.73 -22.28 6.33
N VAL A 212 5.88 -23.60 6.20
CA VAL A 212 6.10 -24.27 4.91
C VAL A 212 4.81 -24.76 4.22
N ALA A 213 3.63 -24.44 4.78
CA ALA A 213 2.38 -24.92 4.22
C ALA A 213 2.19 -24.38 2.78
N PRO A 214 1.88 -25.23 1.78
CA PRO A 214 1.76 -24.82 0.38
C PRO A 214 0.80 -23.65 0.17
N LYS A 215 -0.32 -23.62 0.90
CA LYS A 215 -1.29 -22.51 0.84
C LYS A 215 -0.67 -21.15 1.19
N ASN A 216 0.29 -21.12 2.13
CA ASN A 216 0.94 -19.88 2.56
C ASN A 216 2.02 -19.45 1.57
N ILE A 217 2.77 -20.41 1.03
CA ILE A 217 3.77 -20.16 -0.01
C ILE A 217 3.07 -19.65 -1.29
N ILE A 218 2.04 -20.35 -1.77
CA ILE A 218 1.25 -19.95 -2.94
C ILE A 218 0.60 -18.59 -2.70
N GLY A 219 0.02 -18.36 -1.52
CA GLY A 219 -0.56 -17.06 -1.15
C GLY A 219 0.47 -15.94 -1.26
N GLY A 220 1.68 -16.14 -0.73
CA GLY A 220 2.76 -15.16 -0.83
C GLY A 220 3.25 -14.94 -2.26
N LEU A 221 3.33 -15.98 -3.10
CA LEU A 221 3.70 -15.85 -4.51
C LEU A 221 2.66 -15.01 -5.28
N VAL A 222 1.38 -15.31 -5.09
CA VAL A 222 0.26 -14.60 -5.72
C VAL A 222 0.20 -13.14 -5.28
N LEU A 223 0.59 -12.83 -4.04
CA LEU A 223 0.66 -11.46 -3.53
C LEU A 223 1.93 -10.72 -4.00
N GLY A 224 3.07 -11.41 -4.04
CA GLY A 224 4.39 -10.83 -4.31
C GLY A 224 4.56 -10.23 -5.69
N ILE A 225 4.11 -10.95 -6.72
CA ILE A 225 4.26 -10.49 -8.12
C ILE A 225 3.51 -9.16 -8.33
N PRO A 226 2.19 -9.06 -8.01
CA PRO A 226 1.48 -7.78 -8.09
C PRO A 226 2.07 -6.71 -7.16
N ASN A 227 2.59 -7.09 -5.99
CA ASN A 227 3.13 -6.11 -5.04
C ASN A 227 4.34 -5.38 -5.63
N TYR A 228 5.27 -6.10 -6.28
CA TYR A 228 6.36 -5.46 -7.03
C TYR A 228 5.84 -4.45 -8.06
N PHE A 229 4.88 -4.87 -8.89
CA PHE A 229 4.34 -4.01 -9.94
C PHE A 229 3.57 -2.79 -9.40
N SER A 230 2.97 -2.88 -8.21
CA SER A 230 2.30 -1.73 -7.59
C SER A 230 3.26 -0.57 -7.35
N ILE A 231 4.41 -0.85 -6.73
CA ILE A 231 5.44 0.14 -6.43
C ILE A 231 6.15 0.58 -7.71
N PHE A 232 6.47 -0.35 -8.61
CA PHE A 232 7.05 -0.04 -9.92
C PHE A 232 6.21 0.97 -10.71
N PHE A 233 4.89 0.77 -10.79
CA PHE A 233 4.01 1.69 -11.52
C PHE A 233 3.76 3.00 -10.78
N ILE A 234 3.87 3.05 -9.44
CA ILE A 234 3.90 4.31 -8.69
C ILE A 234 5.09 5.15 -9.12
N PHE A 235 6.30 4.58 -9.10
CA PHE A 235 7.51 5.28 -9.57
C PHE A 235 7.39 5.71 -11.03
N LYS A 236 6.91 4.83 -11.92
CA LYS A 236 6.65 5.22 -13.32
C LYS A 236 5.62 6.35 -13.46
N SER A 237 4.66 6.44 -12.55
CA SER A 237 3.66 7.52 -12.55
C SER A 237 4.25 8.84 -12.04
N LEU A 238 5.13 8.79 -11.04
CA LEU A 238 5.91 9.94 -10.56
C LEU A 238 6.87 10.44 -11.66
N ASP A 239 7.65 9.54 -12.26
CA ASP A 239 8.61 9.85 -13.34
C ASP A 239 7.94 10.46 -14.57
N ALA A 240 6.73 10.00 -14.91
CA ALA A 240 5.98 10.51 -16.05
C ALA A 240 5.54 11.97 -15.88
N ASN A 241 5.60 12.51 -14.65
CA ASN A 241 5.32 13.91 -14.31
C ASN A 241 3.98 14.45 -14.87
N VAL A 242 2.99 13.56 -15.09
CA VAL A 242 1.68 13.99 -15.62
C VAL A 242 0.83 14.64 -14.53
N LEU A 243 1.01 14.22 -13.28
CA LEU A 243 0.43 14.82 -12.09
C LEU A 243 1.55 15.09 -11.10
N GLN A 244 1.49 16.21 -10.39
CA GLN A 244 2.37 16.47 -9.26
C GLN A 244 2.11 15.44 -8.16
N SER A 245 3.10 15.14 -7.31
CA SER A 245 2.93 14.17 -6.22
C SER A 245 1.76 14.52 -5.31
N ALA A 246 1.55 15.81 -5.01
CA ALA A 246 0.40 16.30 -4.24
C ALA A 246 -0.97 15.99 -4.88
N GLN A 247 -1.01 15.71 -6.18
CA GLN A 247 -2.22 15.30 -6.92
C GLN A 247 -2.28 13.78 -7.12
N LEU A 248 -1.13 13.16 -7.42
CA LEU A 248 -1.03 11.75 -7.78
C LEU A 248 -1.53 10.84 -6.65
N PHE A 249 -1.03 11.03 -5.42
CA PHE A 249 -1.41 10.16 -4.29
C PHE A 249 -2.91 10.24 -3.97
N PRO A 250 -3.57 11.44 -3.94
CA PRO A 250 -5.03 11.55 -3.89
C PRO A 250 -5.75 10.79 -4.99
N VAL A 251 -5.36 10.98 -6.25
CA VAL A 251 -6.00 10.32 -7.39
C VAL A 251 -5.88 8.80 -7.29
N LEU A 252 -4.70 8.28 -6.94
CA LEU A 252 -4.48 6.85 -6.75
C LEU A 252 -5.33 6.28 -5.61
N ASN A 253 -5.38 6.95 -4.46
CA ASN A 253 -6.15 6.47 -3.31
C ASN A 253 -7.66 6.51 -3.56
N LEU A 254 -8.18 7.57 -4.15
CA LEU A 254 -9.61 7.68 -4.49
C LEU A 254 -10.03 6.68 -5.55
N SER A 255 -9.22 6.50 -6.59
CA SER A 255 -9.51 5.54 -7.66
C SER A 255 -9.49 4.11 -7.13
N ASN A 256 -8.55 3.79 -6.25
CA ASN A 256 -8.53 2.51 -5.54
C ASN A 256 -9.80 2.28 -4.73
N VAL A 257 -10.26 3.28 -3.99
CA VAL A 257 -11.48 3.19 -3.20
C VAL A 257 -12.71 2.96 -4.09
N ALA A 258 -12.88 3.77 -5.14
CA ALA A 258 -14.00 3.64 -6.08
C ALA A 258 -14.01 2.27 -6.79
N LEU A 259 -12.86 1.84 -7.33
CA LEU A 259 -12.76 0.56 -8.03
C LEU A 259 -12.90 -0.63 -7.09
N SER A 260 -12.33 -0.58 -5.88
CA SER A 260 -12.47 -1.66 -4.90
C SER A 260 -13.92 -1.82 -4.44
N ALA A 261 -14.66 -0.74 -4.24
CA ALA A 261 -16.09 -0.79 -3.90
C ALA A 261 -16.92 -1.36 -5.06
N PHE A 262 -16.63 -0.96 -6.30
CA PHE A 262 -17.29 -1.49 -7.49
C PHE A 262 -17.05 -3.00 -7.65
N LEU A 263 -15.81 -3.47 -7.52
CA LEU A 263 -15.48 -4.89 -7.59
C LEU A 263 -15.99 -5.68 -6.37
N GLY A 264 -16.05 -5.06 -5.19
CA GLY A 264 -16.68 -5.59 -3.99
C GLY A 264 -18.15 -5.93 -4.24
N TRP A 265 -18.89 -4.97 -4.80
CA TRP A 265 -20.27 -5.16 -5.22
C TRP A 265 -20.42 -6.22 -6.33
N LEU A 266 -19.59 -6.16 -7.38
CA LEU A 266 -19.71 -7.06 -8.54
C LEU A 266 -19.35 -8.51 -8.23
N ILE A 267 -18.21 -8.74 -7.57
CA ILE A 267 -17.62 -10.08 -7.37
C ILE A 267 -18.16 -10.73 -6.08
N PHE A 268 -18.24 -9.95 -5.00
CA PHE A 268 -18.61 -10.47 -3.68
C PHE A 268 -20.06 -10.19 -3.30
N LYS A 269 -20.82 -9.54 -4.20
CA LYS A 269 -22.24 -9.18 -3.98
C LYS A 269 -22.44 -8.36 -2.71
N GLU A 270 -21.46 -7.51 -2.38
CA GLU A 270 -21.55 -6.60 -1.24
C GLU A 270 -22.64 -5.55 -1.49
N LYS A 271 -23.51 -5.34 -0.50
CA LYS A 271 -24.54 -4.29 -0.58
C LYS A 271 -23.91 -2.95 -0.25
N LEU A 272 -23.83 -2.06 -1.23
CA LEU A 272 -23.42 -0.67 -1.03
C LEU A 272 -24.58 0.11 -0.42
N SER A 273 -24.34 0.78 0.70
CA SER A 273 -25.32 1.70 1.27
C SER A 273 -25.42 2.98 0.42
N PRO A 274 -26.53 3.74 0.51
CA PRO A 274 -26.63 5.05 -0.14
C PRO A 274 -25.49 6.00 0.24
N ILE A 275 -24.98 5.89 1.48
CA ILE A 275 -23.84 6.68 1.96
C ILE A 275 -22.55 6.27 1.24
N ASN A 276 -22.35 4.97 1.01
CA ASN A 276 -21.18 4.51 0.27
C ASN A 276 -21.23 4.97 -1.20
N LEU A 277 -22.40 4.91 -1.82
CA LEU A 277 -22.61 5.43 -3.18
C LEU A 277 -22.35 6.93 -3.26
N ALA A 278 -22.82 7.72 -2.28
CA ALA A 278 -22.50 9.14 -2.19
C ALA A 278 -20.99 9.38 -2.05
N GLY A 279 -20.30 8.59 -1.24
CA GLY A 279 -18.84 8.64 -1.11
C GLY A 279 -18.12 8.32 -2.42
N ILE A 280 -18.57 7.32 -3.18
CA ILE A 280 -18.00 6.97 -4.49
C ILE A 280 -18.23 8.11 -5.50
N ALA A 281 -19.45 8.67 -5.56
CA ALA A 281 -19.74 9.81 -6.41
C ALA A 281 -18.85 11.02 -6.05
N LEU A 282 -18.67 11.29 -4.75
CA LEU A 282 -17.79 12.34 -4.27
C LEU A 282 -16.32 12.08 -4.61
N ALA A 283 -15.88 10.82 -4.61
CA ALA A 283 -14.52 10.45 -5.01
C ALA A 283 -14.27 10.79 -6.49
N ILE A 284 -15.24 10.52 -7.37
CA ILE A 284 -15.16 10.87 -8.80
C ILE A 284 -15.06 12.39 -8.97
N ILE A 285 -15.92 13.16 -8.29
CA ILE A 285 -15.87 14.63 -8.32
C ILE A 285 -14.51 15.14 -7.81
N SER A 286 -14.00 14.57 -6.72
CA SER A 286 -12.71 14.96 -6.14
C SER A 286 -11.55 14.68 -7.09
N ILE A 287 -11.53 13.52 -7.77
CA ILE A 287 -10.53 13.19 -8.78
C ILE A 287 -10.54 14.24 -9.91
N LEU A 288 -11.72 14.62 -10.39
CA LEU A 288 -11.85 15.64 -11.44
C LEU A 288 -11.27 16.98 -10.96
N LEU A 289 -11.66 17.46 -9.78
CA LEU A 289 -11.17 18.72 -9.22
C LEU A 289 -9.66 18.75 -8.98
N ILE A 290 -9.05 17.61 -8.64
CA ILE A 290 -7.61 17.50 -8.42
C ILE A 290 -6.84 17.43 -9.75
N SER A 291 -7.46 16.85 -10.78
CA SER A 291 -6.83 16.59 -12.08
C SER A 291 -6.86 17.80 -13.03
N PHE A 292 -7.80 18.73 -12.84
CA PHE A 292 -7.87 20.03 -13.54
C PHE A 292 -7.16 21.14 -12.73
#